data_AF-A0A936NYU7-F1
#
_entry.id   AF-A0A936NYU7-F1
#
_cell.length_a   1.000
_cell.length_b   1.000
_cell.length_c   1.000
_cell.angle_alpha   90.00
_cell.angle_beta   90.00
_cell.angle_gamma   90.00
#
_symmetry.space_group_name_H-M   'P 1'
#
loop_
_entity.id
_entity.type
_entity.pdbx_description
1 polymer ?
#
loop_
_entity_poly.entity_id
_entity_poly.type
_entity_poly.pdbx_seq_one_letter_code
_entity_poly.pdbx_strand_id
1 'polypeptide(L)'
;MSGVQIAEPLLVYWPKPPAIVDCNLVAAIVFDEERQVEALAALGGKHPVAPTLLRYEMANVAMNKLRRRECQLDEALEGLGHFDAFAIDLAEVALAPVLQLADRYQLSAYDAAYLWLAGELRAPLLTFDSRLAEAGRDYLAKLPPP
;
A
#
# COMPACT_ATOMS: atom_id res chain seq x y z
N MET A 1 49.41 12.66 9.19
CA MET A 1 48.20 12.94 9.97
C MET A 1 47.01 12.52 9.11
N SER A 2 46.34 11.42 9.45
CA SER A 2 45.17 10.94 8.73
C SER A 2 43.94 11.72 9.22
N GLY A 3 43.22 12.36 8.30
CA GLY A 3 41.99 13.09 8.59
C GLY A 3 40.83 12.17 9.00
N VAL A 4 39.74 12.78 9.47
CA VAL A 4 38.50 12.11 9.88
C VAL A 4 38.00 11.18 8.77
N GLN A 5 37.69 9.94 9.15
CA GLN A 5 37.05 8.94 8.30
C GLN A 5 35.56 8.90 8.67
N ILE A 6 34.68 9.19 7.72
CA ILE A 6 33.22 9.11 7.89
C ILE A 6 32.72 7.90 7.11
N ALA A 7 32.03 6.99 7.78
CA ALA A 7 31.29 5.89 7.17
C ALA A 7 29.80 6.16 7.37
N GLU A 8 29.11 6.56 6.30
CA GLU A 8 27.66 6.75 6.30
C GLU A 8 26.96 5.48 5.79
N PRO A 9 25.74 5.18 6.24
CA PRO A 9 24.96 4.09 5.67
C PRO A 9 24.68 4.33 4.18
N LEU A 10 24.39 3.26 3.43
CA LEU A 10 23.69 3.41 2.15
C LEU A 10 22.34 4.06 2.47
N LEU A 11 22.26 5.38 2.32
CA LEU A 11 21.01 6.12 2.39
C LEU A 11 20.08 5.47 1.36
N VAL A 12 19.05 4.76 1.82
CA VAL A 12 18.01 4.21 0.96
C VAL A 12 17.16 5.38 0.50
N TYR A 13 17.68 6.14 -0.46
CA TYR A 13 16.86 7.06 -1.21
C TYR A 13 15.86 6.22 -1.96
N TRP A 14 14.58 6.45 -1.68
CA TRP A 14 13.59 6.02 -2.63
C TRP A 14 13.85 6.79 -3.93
N PRO A 15 14.16 6.13 -5.08
CA PRO A 15 14.35 6.85 -6.35
C PRO A 15 13.12 7.68 -6.77
N LYS A 16 11.97 7.48 -6.11
CA LYS A 16 10.68 8.14 -6.25
C LYS A 16 10.05 8.29 -4.87
N PRO A 17 9.28 9.35 -4.56
CA PRO A 17 8.61 9.45 -3.26
C PRO A 17 7.70 8.24 -3.00
N PRO A 18 7.65 7.70 -1.76
CA PRO A 18 6.79 6.58 -1.43
C PRO A 18 5.31 6.98 -1.53
N ALA A 19 4.45 6.00 -1.79
CA ALA A 19 3.00 6.12 -1.76
C ALA A 19 2.42 4.82 -1.21
N ILE A 20 1.52 4.94 -0.23
CA ILE A 20 0.83 3.77 0.29
C ILE A 20 -0.27 3.38 -0.67
N VAL A 21 -0.26 2.12 -1.11
CA VAL A 21 -1.27 1.58 -2.03
C VAL A 21 -2.10 0.53 -1.32
N ASP A 22 -3.43 0.67 -1.34
CA ASP A 22 -4.33 -0.33 -0.77
C ASP A 22 -4.53 -1.54 -1.70
N CYS A 23 -5.13 -2.62 -1.18
CA CYS A 23 -5.36 -3.82 -1.98
C CYS A 23 -6.22 -3.56 -3.21
N ASN A 24 -7.26 -2.72 -3.11
CA ASN A 24 -8.16 -2.48 -4.23
C ASN A 24 -7.47 -1.76 -5.39
N LEU A 25 -6.58 -0.80 -5.08
CA LEU A 25 -5.80 -0.11 -6.10
C LEU A 25 -4.80 -1.06 -6.78
N VAL A 26 -4.13 -1.93 -6.00
CA VAL A 26 -3.19 -2.92 -6.55
C VAL A 26 -3.92 -3.96 -7.39
N ALA A 27 -5.07 -4.46 -6.92
CA ALA A 27 -5.91 -5.40 -7.64
C ALA A 27 -6.35 -4.86 -9.00
N ALA A 28 -6.75 -3.59 -9.06
CA ALA A 28 -7.14 -2.94 -10.31
C ALA A 28 -6.00 -2.95 -11.34
N ILE A 29 -4.74 -2.79 -10.90
CA ILE A 29 -3.58 -2.84 -11.77
C ILE A 29 -3.27 -4.26 -12.21
N VAL A 30 -3.21 -5.19 -11.25
CA VAL A 30 -2.72 -6.55 -11.43
C VAL A 30 -3.68 -7.42 -12.26
N PHE A 31 -4.98 -7.19 -12.13
CA PHE A 31 -6.02 -7.95 -12.82
C PHE A 31 -6.68 -7.19 -13.98
N ASP A 32 -6.01 -6.17 -14.53
CA ASP A 32 -6.48 -5.38 -15.67
C ASP A 32 -7.94 -4.90 -15.52
N GLU A 33 -8.32 -4.42 -14.34
CA GLU A 33 -9.70 -4.00 -14.08
C GLU A 33 -10.00 -2.65 -14.74
N GLU A 34 -11.29 -2.29 -14.85
CA GLU A 34 -11.74 -1.05 -15.51
C GLU A 34 -11.02 0.21 -15.01
N ARG A 35 -10.62 0.24 -13.74
CA ARG A 35 -9.94 1.38 -13.11
C ARG A 35 -8.41 1.32 -13.16
N GLN A 36 -7.83 0.37 -13.90
CA GLN A 36 -6.37 0.22 -14.03
C GLN A 36 -5.69 1.52 -14.47
N VAL A 37 -6.22 2.20 -15.49
CA VAL A 37 -5.63 3.43 -16.03
C VAL A 37 -5.60 4.54 -14.98
N GLU A 38 -6.67 4.67 -14.20
CA GLU A 38 -6.77 5.62 -13.09
C GLU A 38 -5.74 5.28 -11.99
N ALA A 39 -5.62 4.00 -11.63
CA ALA A 39 -4.67 3.52 -10.62
C ALA A 39 -3.20 3.76 -11.03
N LEU A 40 -2.84 3.42 -12.28
CA LEU A 40 -1.50 3.65 -12.83
C LEU A 40 -1.17 5.14 -12.91
N ALA A 41 -2.13 5.97 -13.32
CA ALA A 41 -1.95 7.42 -13.35
C ALA A 41 -1.71 8.00 -11.94
N ALA A 42 -2.48 7.54 -10.94
CA ALA A 42 -2.31 7.96 -9.55
C ALA A 42 -0.96 7.53 -8.96
N LEU A 43 -0.49 6.32 -9.27
CA LEU A 43 0.80 5.80 -8.83
C LEU A 43 2.00 6.41 -9.60
N GLY A 44 1.74 7.00 -10.76
CA GLY A 44 2.75 7.64 -11.62
C GLY A 44 3.77 8.48 -10.84
N GLY A 45 5.05 8.18 -11.06
CA GLY A 45 6.18 8.89 -10.45
C GLY A 45 6.41 8.61 -8.96
N LYS A 46 5.67 7.68 -8.35
CA LYS A 46 5.81 7.29 -6.93
C LYS A 46 6.30 5.86 -6.82
N HIS A 47 6.68 5.47 -5.61
CA HIS A 47 6.97 4.08 -5.30
C HIS A 47 5.89 3.47 -4.39
N PRO A 48 5.31 2.33 -4.77
CA PRO A 48 4.28 1.69 -3.97
C PRO A 48 4.86 0.99 -2.73
N VAL A 49 4.28 1.30 -1.56
CA VAL A 49 4.56 0.63 -0.30
C VAL A 49 3.22 0.15 0.29
N ALA A 50 3.21 -0.99 0.97
CA ALA A 50 2.01 -1.50 1.62
C ALA A 50 2.32 -2.33 2.88
N PRO A 51 1.36 -2.54 3.78
CA PRO A 51 1.50 -3.50 4.87
C PRO A 51 1.68 -4.92 4.34
N THR A 52 2.38 -5.79 5.09
CA THR A 52 2.56 -7.22 4.76
C THR A 52 1.25 -7.97 4.54
N LEU A 53 0.15 -7.49 5.13
CA LEU A 53 -1.19 -8.06 4.97
C LEU A 53 -1.67 -8.06 3.51
N LEU A 54 -1.17 -7.15 2.65
CA LEU A 54 -1.55 -7.03 1.24
C LEU A 54 -1.44 -8.38 0.50
N ARG A 55 -0.45 -9.22 0.84
CA ARG A 55 -0.27 -10.55 0.24
C ARG A 55 -1.52 -11.43 0.41
N TYR A 56 -2.12 -11.40 1.60
CA TYR A 56 -3.30 -12.19 1.90
C TYR A 56 -4.55 -11.60 1.27
N GLU A 57 -4.64 -10.28 1.18
CA GLU A 57 -5.75 -9.61 0.51
C GLU A 57 -5.74 -9.88 -1.00
N MET A 58 -4.56 -9.84 -1.65
CA MET A 58 -4.43 -10.20 -3.07
C MET A 58 -4.83 -11.65 -3.34
N ALA A 59 -4.42 -12.58 -2.47
CA ALA A 59 -4.89 -13.97 -2.56
C ALA A 59 -6.42 -14.08 -2.39
N ASN A 60 -7.01 -13.29 -1.50
CA ASN A 60 -8.46 -13.24 -1.30
C ASN A 60 -9.19 -12.62 -2.50
N VAL A 61 -8.62 -11.60 -3.14
CA VAL A 61 -9.13 -11.02 -4.40
C VAL A 61 -9.16 -12.10 -5.47
N ALA A 62 -8.05 -12.80 -5.70
CA ALA A 62 -7.97 -13.91 -6.65
C ALA A 62 -9.03 -14.98 -6.35
N MET A 63 -9.16 -15.39 -5.08
CA MET A 63 -10.17 -16.37 -4.66
C MET A 63 -11.61 -15.89 -4.92
N ASN A 64 -11.89 -14.60 -4.71
CA ASN A 64 -13.21 -14.04 -4.96
C ASN A 64 -13.55 -14.00 -6.45
N LYS A 65 -12.58 -13.67 -7.32
CA LYS A 65 -12.74 -13.75 -8.78
C LYS A 65 -13.05 -15.19 -9.23
N LEU A 66 -12.33 -16.18 -8.71
CA LEU A 66 -12.61 -17.60 -8.95
C LEU A 66 -14.03 -18.01 -8.51
N ARG A 67 -14.46 -17.59 -7.31
CA ARG A 67 -15.82 -17.88 -6.80
C ARG A 67 -16.91 -17.27 -7.67
N ARG A 68 -16.66 -16.09 -8.22
CA ARG A 68 -17.56 -15.39 -9.14
C ARG A 68 -17.47 -15.90 -10.58
N ARG A 69 -16.56 -16.84 -10.87
CA ARG A 69 -16.27 -17.38 -12.21
C ARG A 69 -15.87 -16.29 -13.21
N GLU A 70 -15.21 -15.25 -12.71
CA GLU A 70 -14.66 -14.16 -13.53
C GLU A 70 -13.36 -14.58 -14.23
N CYS A 71 -12.66 -15.59 -13.68
CA CYS A 71 -11.45 -16.18 -14.25
C CYS A 71 -11.32 -17.67 -13.89
N GLN A 72 -10.39 -18.36 -14.54
CA GLN A 72 -9.91 -19.69 -14.19
C GLN A 72 -8.71 -19.63 -13.22
N LEU A 73 -8.36 -20.77 -12.63
CA LEU A 73 -7.24 -20.85 -11.67
C LEU A 73 -5.92 -20.38 -12.27
N ASP A 74 -5.62 -20.77 -13.52
CA ASP A 74 -4.37 -20.39 -14.18
C ASP A 74 -4.28 -18.87 -14.41
N GLU A 75 -5.38 -18.23 -14.81
CA GLU A 75 -5.48 -16.77 -14.97
C GLU A 75 -5.33 -16.04 -13.61
N ALA A 76 -5.89 -16.61 -12.53
CA ALA A 76 -5.73 -16.07 -11.19
C ALA A 76 -4.27 -16.16 -10.70
N LEU A 77 -3.59 -17.27 -11.00
CA LEU A 77 -2.17 -17.46 -10.68
C LEU A 77 -1.27 -16.54 -11.51
N GLU A 78 -1.59 -16.32 -12.78
CA GLU A 78 -0.90 -15.35 -13.63
C GLU A 78 -0.99 -13.94 -13.06
N GLY A 79 -2.19 -13.51 -12.64
CA GLY A 79 -2.37 -12.24 -11.94
C GLY A 79 -1.53 -12.15 -10.66
N LEU A 80 -1.49 -13.20 -9.83
CA LEU A 80 -0.60 -13.21 -8.65
C LEU A 80 0.90 -13.16 -9.03
N GLY A 81 1.29 -13.74 -10.17
CA GLY A 81 2.62 -13.58 -10.73
C GLY A 81 2.94 -12.13 -11.12
N HIS A 82 1.97 -11.41 -11.69
CA HIS A 82 2.10 -9.96 -11.94
C HIS A 82 2.23 -9.16 -10.64
N PHE A 83 1.51 -9.53 -9.59
CA PHE A 83 1.67 -8.93 -8.27
C PHE A 83 3.10 -9.12 -7.72
N ASP A 84 3.67 -10.32 -7.80
CA ASP A 84 5.05 -10.57 -7.33
C ASP A 84 6.10 -9.82 -8.18
N ALA A 85 5.84 -9.63 -9.47
CA ALA A 85 6.68 -8.82 -10.35
C ALA A 85 6.51 -7.31 -10.12
N PHE A 86 5.39 -6.89 -9.54
CA PHE A 86 5.10 -5.51 -9.21
C PHE A 86 5.89 -5.13 -7.95
N ALA A 87 6.93 -4.31 -8.12
CA ALA A 87 7.89 -3.94 -7.07
C ALA A 87 7.25 -3.08 -5.95
N ILE A 88 6.40 -3.68 -5.13
CA ILE A 88 5.83 -3.10 -3.90
C ILE A 88 6.70 -3.50 -2.72
N ASP A 89 7.11 -2.51 -1.94
CA ASP A 89 7.80 -2.76 -0.69
C ASP A 89 6.79 -3.02 0.42
N LEU A 90 6.93 -4.17 1.08
CA LEU A 90 6.04 -4.58 2.14
C LEU A 90 6.63 -4.27 3.51
N ALA A 91 5.85 -3.60 4.36
CA ALA A 91 6.25 -3.17 5.68
C ALA A 91 5.43 -3.83 6.79
N GLU A 92 6.07 -4.13 7.91
CA GLU A 92 5.39 -4.55 9.14
C GLU A 92 4.66 -3.37 9.79
N VAL A 93 3.59 -3.67 10.54
CA VAL A 93 2.76 -2.65 11.20
C VAL A 93 2.68 -2.83 12.71
N ALA A 94 2.60 -1.72 13.45
CA ALA A 94 2.48 -1.74 14.89
C ALA A 94 1.00 -1.91 15.33
N LEU A 95 0.70 -3.01 16.02
CA LEU A 95 -0.68 -3.38 16.37
C LEU A 95 -1.43 -2.34 17.22
N ALA A 96 -0.78 -1.77 18.24
CA ALA A 96 -1.45 -0.83 19.14
C ALA A 96 -1.82 0.50 18.45
N PRO A 97 -0.92 1.18 17.71
CA PRO A 97 -1.29 2.32 16.88
C PRO A 97 -2.36 2.03 15.83
N VAL A 98 -2.31 0.85 15.19
CA VAL A 98 -3.34 0.42 14.23
C VAL A 98 -4.71 0.32 14.92
N LEU A 99 -4.79 -0.32 16.08
CA LEU A 99 -6.05 -0.39 16.85
C LEU A 99 -6.57 0.99 17.22
N GLN A 100 -5.70 1.90 17.64
CA GLN A 100 -6.09 3.28 17.99
C GLN A 100 -6.65 4.05 16.79
N LEU A 101 -6.05 3.87 15.60
CA LEU A 101 -6.53 4.49 14.37
C LEU A 101 -7.83 3.84 13.89
N ALA A 102 -7.95 2.52 14.01
CA ALA A 102 -9.18 1.78 13.69
C ALA A 102 -10.35 2.29 14.54
N ASP A 103 -10.17 2.42 15.86
CA ASP A 103 -11.19 2.97 16.75
C ASP A 103 -11.51 4.44 16.42
N ARG A 104 -10.48 5.29 16.28
CA ARG A 104 -10.65 6.72 16.02
C ARG A 104 -11.41 7.02 14.73
N TYR A 105 -11.05 6.36 13.64
CA TYR A 105 -11.63 6.58 12.32
C TYR A 105 -12.73 5.57 11.97
N GLN A 106 -13.09 4.72 12.94
CA GLN A 106 -14.08 3.65 12.79
C GLN A 106 -13.74 2.74 11.58
N LEU A 107 -12.46 2.47 11.36
CA LEU A 107 -11.98 1.64 10.26
C LEU A 107 -11.83 0.18 10.70
N SER A 108 -11.76 -0.74 9.73
CA SER A 108 -11.24 -2.07 10.03
C SER A 108 -9.76 -1.98 10.45
N ALA A 109 -9.25 -2.98 11.16
CA ALA A 109 -7.83 -3.05 11.47
C ALA A 109 -6.95 -3.16 10.21
N TYR A 110 -7.50 -3.70 9.11
CA TYR A 110 -6.82 -3.79 7.82
C TYR A 110 -6.65 -2.39 7.19
N ASP A 111 -7.74 -1.63 7.07
CA ASP A 111 -7.71 -0.26 6.54
C ASP A 111 -6.85 0.66 7.41
N ALA A 112 -6.94 0.50 8.74
CA ALA A 112 -6.13 1.27 9.68
C ALA A 112 -4.63 0.94 9.59
N ALA A 113 -4.24 -0.24 9.13
CA ALA A 113 -2.84 -0.58 8.87
C ALA A 113 -2.27 0.23 7.70
N TYR A 114 -3.03 0.40 6.62
CA TYR A 114 -2.67 1.29 5.51
C TYR A 114 -2.57 2.74 5.97
N LEU A 115 -3.56 3.21 6.75
CA LEU A 115 -3.57 4.56 7.28
C LEU A 115 -2.38 4.83 8.20
N TRP A 116 -2.07 3.90 9.10
CA TRP A 116 -0.93 3.98 10.01
C TRP A 116 0.38 4.10 9.23
N LEU A 117 0.59 3.20 8.25
CA LEU A 117 1.80 3.18 7.45
C LEU A 117 1.99 4.47 6.64
N ALA A 118 0.89 5.07 6.17
CA ALA A 118 0.93 6.37 5.49
C ALA A 118 1.42 7.48 6.42
N GLY A 119 1.00 7.47 7.68
CA GLY A 119 1.49 8.42 8.70
C GLY A 119 2.96 8.19 9.05
N GLU A 120 3.35 6.94 9.25
CA GLU A 120 4.73 6.56 9.60
C GLU A 120 5.73 6.99 8.53
N LEU A 121 5.39 6.75 7.26
CA LEU A 121 6.24 7.14 6.13
C LEU A 121 5.99 8.57 5.63
N ARG A 122 5.05 9.29 6.25
CA ARG A 122 4.57 10.62 5.80
C ARG A 122 4.29 10.66 4.30
N ALA A 123 3.66 9.59 3.80
CA ALA A 123 3.42 9.32 2.40
C ALA A 123 1.93 9.47 2.06
N PRO A 124 1.57 9.84 0.81
CA PRO A 124 0.18 9.83 0.39
C PRO A 124 -0.40 8.41 0.43
N LEU A 125 -1.68 8.31 0.81
CA LEU A 125 -2.47 7.09 0.71
C LEU A 125 -3.29 7.10 -0.59
N LEU A 126 -3.05 6.11 -1.44
CA LEU A 126 -3.75 5.89 -2.69
C LEU A 126 -4.74 4.73 -2.50
N THR A 127 -6.03 5.05 -2.58
CA THR A 127 -7.12 4.10 -2.34
C THR A 127 -8.34 4.50 -3.16
N PHE A 128 -9.13 3.50 -3.53
CA PHE A 128 -10.45 3.69 -4.11
C PHE A 128 -11.59 3.68 -3.07
N ASP A 129 -11.29 3.35 -1.81
CA ASP A 129 -12.24 3.38 -0.70
C ASP A 129 -12.41 4.83 -0.19
N SER A 130 -13.63 5.34 -0.27
CA SER A 130 -13.93 6.72 0.09
C SER A 130 -13.78 6.99 1.59
N ARG A 131 -14.07 6.00 2.45
CA ARG A 131 -13.97 6.11 3.91
C ARG A 131 -12.50 6.14 4.34
N LEU A 132 -11.69 5.25 3.77
CA LEU A 132 -10.24 5.24 4.00
C LEU A 132 -9.59 6.52 3.46
N ALA A 133 -10.01 7.01 2.29
CA ALA A 133 -9.52 8.27 1.72
C ALA A 133 -9.86 9.47 2.62
N GLU A 134 -11.06 9.52 3.22
CA GLU A 134 -11.46 10.58 4.14
C GLU A 134 -10.63 10.55 5.43
N ALA A 135 -10.48 9.37 6.04
CA ALA A 135 -9.62 9.18 7.20
C ALA A 135 -8.15 9.56 6.90
N GLY A 136 -7.65 9.17 5.73
CA GLY A 136 -6.32 9.53 5.22
C GLY A 136 -6.10 11.04 5.14
N ARG A 137 -7.04 11.77 4.54
CA ARG A 137 -6.98 13.24 4.45
C ARG A 137 -6.92 13.90 5.82
N ASP A 138 -7.76 13.46 6.76
CA ASP A 138 -7.81 14.03 8.10
C ASP A 138 -6.55 13.71 8.92
N TYR A 139 -6.11 12.44 8.91
CA TYR A 139 -4.97 11.97 9.68
C TYR A 139 -3.66 12.60 9.21
N LEU A 140 -3.39 12.55 7.90
CA LEU A 140 -2.13 13.04 7.34
C LEU A 140 -1.99 14.56 7.47
N ALA A 141 -3.10 15.31 7.41
CA ALA A 141 -3.10 16.76 7.63
C ALA A 141 -2.78 17.17 9.08
N LYS A 142 -2.94 16.24 10.04
CA LYS A 142 -2.72 16.48 11.48
C LYS A 142 -1.38 15.94 11.99
N LEU A 143 -0.53 15.39 11.11
CA LEU A 143 0.79 14.93 11.52
C LEU A 143 1.63 16.09 12.07
N PRO A 144 2.40 15.88 13.15
CA PRO A 144 3.35 16.90 13.62
C PRO A 144 4.39 17.20 12.53
N PRO A 145 5.06 18.36 12.55
CA PRO A 145 6.18 18.62 11.64
C PRO A 145 7.27 17.52 11.77
N PRO A 146 8.04 17.27 10.69
CA PRO A 146 9.16 16.33 10.72
C PRO A 146 10.24 16.73 11.71
#